data_AF-A0A938RXM0-F1
#
_entry.id   AF-A0A938RXM0-F1
#
_cell.length_a   1.000
_cell.length_b   1.000
_cell.length_c   1.000
_cell.angle_alpha   90.00
_cell.angle_beta   90.00
_cell.angle_gamma   90.00
#
_symmetry.space_group_name_H-M   'P 1'
#
loop_
_entity.id
_entity.type
_entity.pdbx_description
1 polymer ?
#
loop_
_entity_poly.entity_id
_entity_poly.type
_entity_poly.pdbx_seq_one_letter_code
_entity_poly.pdbx_strand_id
1 'polypeptide(L)'
;MAYAMIWLESLAGAILLAAVVTALAARLRRAWVRIALAAAGAILPTAVGGLAAFLCAWLAVVTLRTWYAFGWFHYWFWWTVLAAGGAAAVVIIGLRRRGEGARPAAAWPRGKLVVSLAAVGVLGFITFWNQDLAVKGRLASLRAEAGAMALSAAPARPRDADNAAPLYRQAFEAMLKGEDLPPEFHEKWLACISDDQAERKPFDPSDAKLAAFLDRNEAAMALLRRGAAMPACFFDHDYGRPSINIALPELTHVQAAARLLALDACASGARGRGDRAAADIRAILGLARHEQEEPLVISLLVAVSVHDMGVRTLEAVLSASPPPPAQLAAIDLGEDGSFQRALPRAFLMEEAFVLATVADIALTDDLAAVRHLEAGDSGCVAAVFLPLWRVFFMQDEVAAYRQGMHEYQRL
;
A
#
# COMPACT_ATOMS: atom_id res chain seq x y z
N MET A 1 -24.04 -14.95 0.18
CA MET A 1 -24.99 -15.69 1.06
C MET A 1 -24.48 -15.87 2.49
N ALA A 2 -23.18 -16.11 2.72
CA ALA A 2 -22.64 -16.34 4.07
C ALA A 2 -22.98 -15.23 5.10
N TYR A 3 -22.87 -13.96 4.72
CA TYR A 3 -23.17 -12.83 5.62
C TYR A 3 -24.59 -12.84 6.22
N ALA A 4 -25.58 -13.34 5.46
CA ALA A 4 -26.97 -13.32 5.90
C ALA A 4 -27.18 -14.10 7.21
N MET A 5 -26.45 -15.20 7.41
CA MET A 5 -26.57 -16.03 8.62
C MET A 5 -26.08 -15.29 9.87
N ILE A 6 -24.92 -14.63 9.80
CA ILE A 6 -24.39 -13.81 10.91
C ILE A 6 -25.34 -12.66 11.25
N TRP A 7 -25.91 -12.00 10.24
CA TRP A 7 -26.88 -10.92 10.47
C TRP A 7 -28.15 -11.41 11.15
N LEU A 8 -28.65 -12.60 10.77
CA LEU A 8 -29.83 -13.19 11.41
C LEU A 8 -29.55 -13.64 12.85
N GLU A 9 -28.42 -14.29 13.11
CA GLU A 9 -28.02 -14.75 14.44
C GLU A 9 -27.80 -13.57 15.39
N SER A 10 -27.13 -12.52 14.93
CA SER A 10 -26.94 -11.29 15.71
C SER A 10 -28.25 -10.55 15.96
N LEU A 11 -29.18 -10.52 14.99
CA LEU A 11 -30.51 -9.95 15.16
C LEU A 11 -31.31 -10.71 16.22
N ALA A 12 -31.30 -12.05 16.15
CA ALA A 12 -31.95 -12.91 17.14
C ALA A 12 -31.35 -12.70 18.53
N GLY A 13 -30.02 -12.59 18.61
CA GLY A 13 -29.30 -12.30 19.86
C GLY A 13 -29.69 -10.95 20.46
N ALA A 14 -29.80 -9.90 19.65
CA ALA A 14 -30.22 -8.58 20.10
C ALA A 14 -31.65 -8.57 20.67
N ILE A 15 -32.59 -9.24 19.99
CA ILE A 15 -33.99 -9.36 20.44
C ILE A 15 -34.08 -10.21 21.72
N LEU A 16 -33.33 -11.31 21.81
CA LEU A 16 -33.27 -12.16 23.01
C LEU A 16 -32.66 -11.42 24.21
N LEU A 17 -31.61 -10.62 23.99
CA LEU A 17 -31.02 -9.78 25.01
C LEU A 17 -32.04 -8.77 25.54
N ALA A 18 -32.78 -8.09 24.65
CA ALA A 18 -33.86 -7.20 25.04
C ALA A 18 -34.93 -7.94 25.86
N ALA A 19 -35.27 -9.19 25.50
CA ALA A 19 -36.22 -10.00 26.25
C ALA A 19 -35.73 -10.38 27.65
N VAL A 20 -34.46 -10.80 27.78
CA VAL A 20 -33.81 -11.12 29.07
C VAL A 20 -33.81 -9.88 29.98
N VAL A 21 -33.34 -8.74 29.47
CA VAL A 21 -33.27 -7.50 30.24
C VAL A 21 -34.66 -7.03 30.65
N THR A 22 -35.65 -7.13 29.75
CA THR A 22 -37.06 -6.80 30.06
C THR A 22 -37.64 -7.70 31.16
N ALA A 23 -37.37 -9.01 31.12
CA ALA A 23 -37.80 -9.97 32.15
C ALA A 23 -37.14 -9.73 33.53
N LEU A 24 -35.90 -9.25 33.53
CA LEU A 24 -35.21 -8.83 34.75
C LEU A 24 -35.81 -7.52 35.30
N ALA A 25 -35.96 -6.51 34.43
CA ALA A 25 -36.49 -5.20 34.77
C ALA A 25 -37.94 -5.24 35.28
N ALA A 26 -38.77 -6.13 34.73
CA ALA A 26 -40.20 -6.25 35.07
C ALA A 26 -40.46 -6.49 36.57
N ARG A 27 -39.50 -7.10 37.29
CA ARG A 27 -39.59 -7.40 38.72
C ARG A 27 -39.06 -6.28 39.64
N LEU A 28 -38.49 -5.22 39.08
CA LEU A 28 -38.04 -4.06 39.85
C LEU A 28 -39.24 -3.23 40.34
N ARG A 29 -39.20 -2.86 41.62
CA ARG A 29 -40.25 -2.06 42.29
C ARG A 29 -40.35 -0.65 41.71
N ARG A 30 -39.21 0.02 41.46
CA ARG A 30 -39.16 1.40 40.97
C ARG A 30 -39.49 1.48 39.48
N ALA A 31 -40.48 2.29 39.12
CA ALA A 31 -41.00 2.34 37.76
C ALA A 31 -40.01 2.92 36.74
N TRP A 32 -39.29 3.99 37.11
CA TRP A 32 -38.31 4.62 36.25
C TRP A 32 -37.08 3.73 36.02
N VAL A 33 -36.55 3.05 37.05
CA VAL A 33 -35.40 2.12 36.92
C VAL A 33 -35.73 0.99 35.95
N ARG A 34 -36.95 0.46 36.03
CA ARG A 34 -37.41 -0.59 35.12
C ARG A 34 -37.44 -0.12 33.66
N ILE A 35 -37.99 1.06 33.40
CA ILE A 35 -38.08 1.61 32.05
C ILE A 35 -36.67 1.90 31.53
N ALA A 36 -35.81 2.51 32.34
CA ALA A 36 -34.43 2.80 31.99
C ALA A 36 -33.64 1.52 31.66
N LEU A 37 -33.76 0.47 32.47
CA LEU A 37 -33.03 -0.78 32.24
C LEU A 37 -33.54 -1.52 30.98
N ALA A 38 -34.86 -1.58 30.78
CA ALA A 38 -35.44 -2.19 29.58
C ALA A 38 -35.09 -1.40 28.31
N ALA A 39 -35.12 -0.06 28.38
CA ALA A 39 -34.68 0.81 27.29
C ALA A 39 -33.18 0.65 27.01
N ALA A 40 -32.33 0.58 28.04
CA ALA A 40 -30.90 0.35 27.88
C ALA A 40 -30.60 -1.00 27.19
N GLY A 41 -31.30 -2.07 27.55
CA GLY A 41 -31.15 -3.38 26.89
C GLY A 41 -31.57 -3.39 25.41
N ALA A 42 -32.50 -2.52 25.00
CA ALA A 42 -32.94 -2.38 23.62
C ALA A 42 -32.09 -1.40 22.81
N ILE A 43 -31.61 -0.33 23.45
CA ILE A 43 -30.86 0.75 22.81
C ILE A 43 -29.37 0.40 22.71
N LEU A 44 -28.77 -0.26 23.70
CA LEU A 44 -27.33 -0.49 23.71
C LEU A 44 -26.82 -1.27 22.49
N PRO A 45 -27.42 -2.41 22.06
CA PRO A 45 -26.94 -3.14 20.89
C PRO A 45 -27.14 -2.35 19.58
N THR A 46 -28.24 -1.61 19.48
CA THR A 46 -28.57 -0.82 18.28
C THR A 46 -27.75 0.47 18.21
N ALA A 47 -27.43 1.10 19.34
CA ALA A 47 -26.59 2.28 19.42
C ALA A 47 -25.11 1.95 19.20
N VAL A 48 -24.61 0.83 19.73
CA VAL A 48 -23.23 0.37 19.47
C VAL A 48 -23.06 -0.01 18.00
N GLY A 49 -23.99 -0.80 17.45
CA GLY A 49 -24.01 -1.08 16.01
C GLY A 49 -24.14 0.22 15.19
N GLY A 50 -25.02 1.11 15.64
CA GLY A 50 -25.29 2.46 15.10
C GLY A 50 -24.03 3.28 14.92
N LEU A 51 -23.33 3.45 16.03
CA LEU A 51 -22.11 4.22 16.12
C LEU A 51 -20.99 3.58 15.30
N ALA A 52 -20.83 2.25 15.36
CA ALA A 52 -19.81 1.55 14.60
C ALA A 52 -20.00 1.77 13.09
N ALA A 53 -21.21 1.61 12.56
CA ALA A 53 -21.47 1.85 11.14
C ALA A 53 -21.39 3.32 10.75
N PHE A 54 -21.86 4.24 11.61
CA PHE A 54 -21.65 5.67 11.39
C PHE A 54 -20.17 6.01 11.30
N LEU A 55 -19.35 5.50 12.22
CA LEU A 55 -17.90 5.70 12.21
C LEU A 55 -17.26 5.08 10.96
N CYS A 56 -17.64 3.87 10.56
CA CYS A 56 -17.14 3.26 9.32
C CYS A 56 -17.52 4.07 8.08
N ALA A 57 -18.77 4.53 7.98
CA ALA A 57 -19.25 5.34 6.86
C ALA A 57 -18.57 6.72 6.85
N TRP A 58 -18.41 7.34 8.01
CA TRP A 58 -17.71 8.62 8.16
C TRP A 58 -16.24 8.49 7.79
N LEU A 59 -15.54 7.48 8.33
CA LEU A 59 -14.13 7.22 8.03
C LEU A 59 -13.97 7.05 6.52
N ALA A 60 -14.79 6.24 5.88
CA ALA A 60 -14.75 6.03 4.44
C ALA A 60 -14.95 7.30 3.60
N VAL A 61 -15.92 8.15 3.98
CA VAL A 61 -16.16 9.43 3.30
C VAL A 61 -14.96 10.35 3.44
N VAL A 62 -14.33 10.37 4.61
CA VAL A 62 -13.19 11.24 4.93
C VAL A 62 -11.89 10.75 4.31
N THR A 63 -11.61 9.43 4.32
CA THR A 63 -10.31 8.89 3.93
C THR A 63 -10.24 8.42 2.48
N LEU A 64 -11.29 7.76 1.97
CA LEU A 64 -11.18 7.01 0.71
C LEU A 64 -11.87 7.67 -0.48
N ARG A 65 -12.71 8.70 -0.27
CA ARG A 65 -13.45 9.42 -1.34
C ARG A 65 -14.24 8.51 -2.31
N THR A 66 -14.39 7.23 -2.00
CA THR A 66 -15.11 6.24 -2.79
C THR A 66 -16.48 5.99 -2.17
N TRP A 67 -17.53 6.53 -2.80
CA TRP A 67 -18.92 6.28 -2.42
C TRP A 67 -19.37 4.82 -2.69
N TYR A 68 -18.56 4.05 -3.43
CA TYR A 68 -18.98 2.84 -4.12
C TYR A 68 -18.83 1.51 -3.33
N ALA A 69 -18.13 1.47 -2.20
CA ALA A 69 -17.61 0.18 -1.71
C ALA A 69 -18.44 -0.54 -0.62
N PHE A 70 -19.41 0.10 0.04
CA PHE A 70 -20.07 -0.56 1.18
C PHE A 70 -21.35 -1.28 0.81
N GLY A 71 -21.21 -2.38 0.08
CA GLY A 71 -22.29 -3.35 -0.17
C GLY A 71 -22.87 -3.96 1.11
N TRP A 72 -22.27 -3.76 2.28
CA TRP A 72 -22.82 -4.15 3.57
C TRP A 72 -23.71 -3.09 4.25
N PHE A 73 -23.70 -1.83 3.81
CA PHE A 73 -24.42 -0.73 4.48
C PHE A 73 -25.93 -0.98 4.54
N HIS A 74 -26.54 -1.46 3.45
CA HIS A 74 -27.97 -1.76 3.44
C HIS A 74 -28.34 -2.92 4.37
N TYR A 75 -27.49 -3.95 4.46
CA TYR A 75 -27.69 -5.05 5.40
C TYR A 75 -27.67 -4.53 6.84
N TRP A 76 -26.69 -3.68 7.15
CA TRP A 76 -26.56 -3.08 8.48
C TRP A 76 -27.72 -2.13 8.82
N PHE A 77 -28.16 -1.31 7.86
CA PHE A 77 -29.31 -0.42 8.03
C PHE A 77 -30.58 -1.22 8.35
N TRP A 78 -30.89 -2.23 7.53
CA TRP A 78 -32.07 -3.09 7.76
C TRP A 78 -31.96 -3.88 9.06
N TRP A 79 -30.76 -4.38 9.39
CA TRP A 79 -30.51 -5.02 10.67
C TRP A 79 -30.85 -4.10 11.84
N THR A 80 -30.42 -2.83 11.80
CA THR A 80 -30.65 -1.85 12.85
C THR A 80 -32.14 -1.53 13.00
N VAL A 81 -32.84 -1.34 11.88
CA VAL A 81 -34.30 -1.10 11.86
C VAL A 81 -35.05 -2.29 12.47
N LEU A 82 -34.73 -3.51 12.05
CA LEU A 82 -35.37 -4.73 12.53
C LEU A 82 -35.04 -5.01 14.00
N ALA A 83 -33.80 -4.79 14.42
CA ALA A 83 -33.37 -4.96 15.81
C ALA A 83 -34.07 -3.96 16.74
N ALA A 84 -34.12 -2.68 16.34
CA ALA A 84 -34.81 -1.64 17.10
C ALA A 84 -36.32 -1.90 17.17
N GLY A 85 -36.95 -2.23 16.04
CA GLY A 85 -38.38 -2.56 15.98
C GLY A 85 -38.73 -3.79 16.82
N GLY A 86 -37.95 -4.86 16.71
CA GLY A 86 -38.12 -6.10 17.48
C GLY A 86 -37.92 -5.87 18.98
N ALA A 87 -36.84 -5.19 19.37
CA ALA A 87 -36.57 -4.87 20.77
C ALA A 87 -37.65 -3.95 21.38
N ALA A 88 -38.09 -2.94 20.64
CA ALA A 88 -39.19 -2.07 21.06
C ALA A 88 -40.49 -2.85 21.25
N ALA A 89 -40.84 -3.74 20.31
CA ALA A 89 -42.01 -4.60 20.45
C ALA A 89 -41.94 -5.49 21.70
N VAL A 90 -40.79 -6.11 21.96
CA VAL A 90 -40.55 -6.93 23.17
C VAL A 90 -40.72 -6.12 24.46
N VAL A 91 -40.13 -4.92 24.54
CA VAL A 91 -40.24 -4.04 25.71
C VAL A 91 -41.67 -3.58 25.92
N ILE A 92 -42.33 -3.12 24.85
CA ILE A 92 -43.72 -2.63 24.88
C ILE A 92 -44.67 -3.75 25.32
N ILE A 93 -44.60 -4.92 24.69
CA ILE A 93 -45.47 -6.06 25.01
C ILE A 93 -45.18 -6.58 26.43
N GLY A 94 -43.91 -6.67 26.81
CA GLY A 94 -43.49 -7.20 28.11
C GLY A 94 -43.88 -6.31 29.30
N LEU A 95 -43.89 -4.99 29.10
CA LEU A 95 -44.16 -4.01 30.17
C LEU A 95 -45.59 -3.46 30.17
N ARG A 96 -46.36 -3.62 29.09
CA ARG A 96 -47.79 -3.27 29.04
C ARG A 96 -48.55 -4.03 30.13
N ARG A 97 -49.28 -3.29 30.98
CA ARG A 97 -50.15 -3.88 32.01
C ARG A 97 -51.37 -4.53 31.36
N ARG A 98 -51.73 -5.74 31.79
CA ARG A 98 -52.98 -6.43 31.43
C ARG A 98 -53.74 -6.73 32.73
N GLY A 99 -54.98 -6.26 32.87
CA GLY A 99 -55.83 -6.55 34.03
C GLY A 99 -55.26 -6.03 35.37
N GLU A 100 -55.45 -6.81 36.45
CA GLU A 100 -55.15 -6.52 37.88
C GLU A 100 -53.66 -6.22 38.24
N GLY A 101 -52.87 -5.71 37.31
CA GLY A 101 -51.60 -5.03 37.59
C GLY A 101 -50.34 -5.86 37.33
N ALA A 102 -50.47 -7.14 36.99
CA ALA A 102 -49.34 -7.99 36.63
C ALA A 102 -48.78 -7.63 35.24
N ARG A 103 -47.44 -7.57 35.14
CA ARG A 103 -46.73 -7.37 33.86
C ARG A 103 -46.38 -8.72 33.24
N PRO A 104 -46.71 -8.98 31.97
CA PRO A 104 -46.42 -10.26 31.32
C PRO A 104 -44.96 -10.70 31.43
N ALA A 105 -44.00 -9.76 31.28
CA ALA A 105 -42.58 -10.09 31.32
C ALA A 105 -42.09 -10.63 32.67
N ALA A 106 -42.81 -10.38 33.77
CA ALA A 106 -42.43 -10.91 35.09
C ALA A 106 -42.55 -12.45 35.14
N ALA A 107 -43.46 -13.02 34.34
CA ALA A 107 -43.75 -14.45 34.25
C ALA A 107 -42.87 -15.18 33.21
N TRP A 108 -42.05 -14.48 32.42
CA TRP A 108 -41.21 -15.13 31.42
C TRP A 108 -40.16 -16.07 32.05
N PRO A 109 -39.91 -17.25 31.44
CA PRO A 109 -38.97 -18.24 31.98
C PRO A 109 -37.51 -17.80 31.74
N ARG A 110 -36.92 -17.08 32.70
CA ARG A 110 -35.56 -16.51 32.62
C ARG A 110 -34.49 -17.52 32.24
N GLY A 111 -34.53 -18.71 32.85
CA GLY A 111 -33.57 -19.77 32.54
C GLY A 111 -33.59 -20.14 31.06
N LYS A 112 -34.79 -20.27 30.47
CA LYS A 112 -34.94 -20.57 29.04
C LYS A 112 -34.43 -19.41 28.17
N LEU A 113 -34.76 -18.15 28.52
CA LEU A 113 -34.28 -16.99 27.76
C LEU A 113 -32.76 -16.84 27.79
N VAL A 114 -32.13 -17.03 28.96
CA VAL A 114 -30.67 -16.97 29.10
C VAL A 114 -30.01 -18.12 28.34
N VAL A 115 -30.54 -19.33 28.42
CA VAL A 115 -30.04 -20.48 27.65
C VAL A 115 -30.20 -20.25 26.14
N SER A 116 -31.33 -19.70 25.69
CA SER A 116 -31.53 -19.35 24.28
C SER A 116 -30.57 -18.27 23.81
N LEU A 117 -30.32 -17.22 24.62
CA LEU A 117 -29.34 -16.20 24.31
C LEU A 117 -27.93 -16.77 24.22
N ALA A 118 -27.54 -17.63 25.18
CA ALA A 118 -26.26 -18.31 25.15
C ALA A 118 -26.12 -19.23 23.93
N ALA A 119 -27.16 -19.98 23.58
CA ALA A 119 -27.16 -20.84 22.39
C ALA A 119 -26.98 -20.02 21.09
N VAL A 120 -27.68 -18.89 20.96
CA VAL A 120 -27.51 -17.98 19.81
C VAL A 120 -26.11 -17.38 19.79
N GLY A 121 -25.53 -17.03 20.94
CA GLY A 121 -24.15 -16.56 21.04
C GLY A 121 -23.12 -17.61 20.58
N VAL A 122 -23.30 -18.87 21.01
CA VAL A 122 -22.45 -20.00 20.58
C VAL A 122 -22.60 -20.27 19.09
N LEU A 123 -23.82 -20.26 18.56
CA LEU A 123 -24.07 -20.41 17.13
C LEU A 123 -23.40 -19.29 16.33
N GLY A 124 -23.58 -18.03 16.75
CA GLY A 124 -22.92 -16.87 16.12
C GLY A 124 -21.40 -16.98 16.11
N PHE A 125 -20.81 -17.45 17.21
CA PHE A 125 -19.38 -17.70 17.28
C PHE A 125 -18.93 -18.80 16.31
N ILE A 126 -19.64 -19.93 16.24
CA ILE A 126 -19.35 -21.03 15.32
C ILE A 126 -19.48 -20.56 13.87
N THR A 127 -20.54 -19.82 13.53
CA THR A 127 -20.77 -19.27 12.20
C THR A 127 -19.65 -18.31 11.81
N PHE A 128 -19.27 -17.40 12.69
CA PHE A 128 -18.16 -16.48 12.47
C PHE A 128 -16.84 -17.24 12.26
N TRP A 129 -16.52 -18.20 13.13
CA TRP A 129 -15.31 -19.02 13.02
C TRP A 129 -15.25 -19.80 11.71
N ASN A 130 -16.38 -20.39 11.29
CA ASN A 130 -16.46 -21.10 10.01
C ASN A 130 -16.26 -20.16 8.81
N GLN A 131 -16.75 -18.93 8.88
CA GLN A 131 -16.50 -17.93 7.84
C GLN A 131 -15.05 -17.49 7.80
N ASP A 132 -14.44 -17.28 8.96
CA ASP A 132 -13.02 -16.95 9.07
C ASP A 132 -12.14 -18.04 8.45
N LEU A 133 -12.40 -19.31 8.80
CA LEU A 133 -11.72 -20.47 8.21
C LEU A 133 -11.93 -20.54 6.69
N ALA A 134 -13.14 -20.28 6.21
CA ALA A 134 -13.44 -20.27 4.78
C ALA A 134 -12.68 -19.15 4.05
N VAL A 135 -12.52 -17.97 4.64
CA VAL A 135 -11.69 -16.91 4.07
C VAL A 135 -10.22 -17.32 4.09
N LYS A 136 -9.70 -17.88 5.18
CA LYS A 136 -8.32 -18.39 5.25
C LYS A 136 -8.01 -19.40 4.15
N GLY A 137 -8.96 -20.29 3.84
CA GLY A 137 -8.82 -21.21 2.71
C GLY A 137 -8.68 -20.50 1.35
N ARG A 138 -9.39 -19.38 1.14
CA ARG A 138 -9.28 -18.56 -0.08
C ARG A 138 -7.98 -17.77 -0.16
N LEU A 139 -7.38 -17.39 0.97
CA LEU A 139 -6.12 -16.64 1.00
C LEU A 139 -4.96 -17.41 0.37
N ALA A 140 -4.89 -18.73 0.55
CA ALA A 140 -3.88 -19.54 -0.09
C ALA A 140 -4.00 -19.50 -1.63
N SER A 141 -5.24 -19.51 -2.14
CA SER A 141 -5.51 -19.34 -3.58
C SER A 141 -5.12 -17.95 -4.04
N LEU A 142 -5.45 -16.91 -3.27
CA LEU A 142 -5.09 -15.52 -3.60
C LEU A 142 -3.57 -15.33 -3.67
N ARG A 143 -2.83 -15.92 -2.72
CA ARG A 143 -1.37 -15.89 -2.71
C ARG A 143 -0.77 -16.61 -3.93
N ALA A 144 -1.33 -17.76 -4.31
CA ALA A 144 -0.87 -18.49 -5.49
C ALA A 144 -1.17 -17.72 -6.78
N GLU A 145 -2.34 -17.11 -6.89
CA GLU A 145 -2.72 -16.23 -8.00
C GLU A 145 -1.76 -15.04 -8.11
N ALA A 146 -1.47 -14.37 -6.99
CA ALA A 146 -0.52 -13.28 -6.93
C ALA A 146 0.88 -13.70 -7.39
N GLY A 147 1.38 -14.86 -6.94
CA GLY A 147 2.68 -15.39 -7.40
C GLY A 147 2.72 -15.65 -8.91
N ALA A 148 1.65 -16.23 -9.47
CA ALA A 148 1.55 -16.45 -10.92
C ALA A 148 1.49 -15.13 -11.71
N MET A 149 0.75 -14.15 -11.20
CA MET A 149 0.68 -12.81 -11.77
C MET A 149 2.05 -12.11 -11.76
N ALA A 150 2.75 -12.13 -10.63
CA ALA A 150 4.10 -11.56 -10.51
C ALA A 150 5.09 -12.20 -11.49
N LEU A 151 5.11 -13.54 -11.56
CA LEU A 151 5.98 -14.26 -12.51
C LEU A 151 5.66 -13.94 -13.98
N SER A 152 4.41 -13.61 -14.30
CA SER A 152 4.03 -13.20 -15.67
C SER A 152 4.51 -11.79 -16.04
N ALA A 153 4.73 -10.93 -15.03
CA ALA A 153 5.24 -9.57 -15.20
C ALA A 153 6.76 -9.47 -15.01
N ALA A 154 7.41 -10.50 -14.46
CA ALA A 154 8.84 -10.51 -14.18
C ALA A 154 9.69 -10.33 -15.45
N PRO A 155 10.82 -9.61 -15.38
CA PRO A 155 11.67 -9.38 -16.53
C PRO A 155 12.36 -10.68 -16.96
N ALA A 156 12.54 -10.86 -18.27
CA ALA A 156 13.28 -12.01 -18.78
C ALA A 156 14.76 -11.90 -18.41
N ARG A 157 15.33 -12.98 -17.87
CA ARG A 157 16.76 -13.01 -17.55
C ARG A 157 17.61 -12.93 -18.82
N PRO A 158 18.46 -11.90 -19.00
CA PRO A 158 19.35 -11.79 -20.14
C PRO A 158 20.51 -12.79 -20.03
N ARG A 159 21.25 -12.98 -21.12
CA ARG A 159 22.53 -13.73 -21.09
C ARG A 159 23.52 -13.01 -20.19
N ASP A 160 24.38 -13.74 -19.48
CA ASP A 160 25.36 -13.13 -18.55
C ASP A 160 26.28 -12.10 -19.23
N ALA A 161 26.63 -12.32 -20.50
CA ALA A 161 27.44 -11.38 -21.29
C ALA A 161 26.72 -10.07 -21.65
N ASP A 162 25.40 -10.05 -21.59
CA ASP A 162 24.53 -8.92 -21.93
C ASP A 162 24.02 -8.19 -20.68
N ASN A 163 24.25 -8.74 -19.47
CA ASN A 163 23.73 -8.20 -18.21
C ASN A 163 24.66 -7.14 -17.58
N ALA A 164 24.15 -5.93 -17.39
CA ALA A 164 24.85 -4.81 -16.73
C ALA A 164 25.00 -4.97 -15.21
N ALA A 165 24.15 -5.76 -14.55
CA ALA A 165 24.07 -5.81 -13.09
C ALA A 165 25.41 -6.12 -12.38
N PRO A 166 26.26 -7.05 -12.86
CA PRO A 166 27.57 -7.28 -12.26
C PRO A 166 28.50 -6.05 -12.31
N LEU A 167 28.45 -5.25 -13.39
CA LEU A 167 29.23 -4.02 -13.51
C LEU A 167 28.70 -2.93 -12.58
N TYR A 168 27.39 -2.82 -12.44
CA TYR A 168 26.78 -1.87 -11.51
C TYR A 168 27.10 -2.22 -10.06
N ARG A 169 27.02 -3.49 -9.65
CA ARG A 169 27.44 -3.89 -8.29
C ARG A 169 28.90 -3.52 -8.00
N GLN A 170 29.81 -3.80 -8.93
CA GLN A 170 31.21 -3.39 -8.79
C GLN A 170 31.37 -1.88 -8.72
N ALA A 171 30.60 -1.13 -9.51
CA ALA A 171 30.60 0.33 -9.45
C ALA A 171 30.10 0.85 -8.10
N PHE A 172 28.99 0.32 -7.59
CA PHE A 172 28.39 0.72 -6.31
C PHE A 172 29.31 0.41 -5.13
N GLU A 173 30.01 -0.73 -5.17
CA GLU A 173 31.04 -1.07 -4.17
C GLU A 173 32.26 -0.15 -4.24
N ALA A 174 32.63 0.32 -5.44
CA ALA A 174 33.77 1.20 -5.68
C ALA A 174 33.47 2.69 -5.41
N MET A 175 32.19 3.10 -5.42
CA MET A 175 31.78 4.44 -5.04
C MET A 175 32.19 4.72 -3.59
N LEU A 176 32.69 5.93 -3.32
CA LEU A 176 33.04 6.36 -1.96
C LEU A 176 31.85 6.13 -1.02
N LYS A 177 32.06 5.33 0.03
CA LYS A 177 31.02 4.87 0.98
C LYS A 177 30.09 6.01 1.39
N GLY A 178 28.87 5.93 0.90
CA GLY A 178 27.77 6.87 1.14
C GLY A 178 26.68 6.59 0.12
N GLU A 179 25.45 6.44 0.57
CA GLU A 179 24.29 6.32 -0.30
C GLU A 179 24.00 7.61 -1.07
N ASP A 180 24.63 8.73 -0.65
CA ASP A 180 24.42 10.06 -1.22
C ASP A 180 25.73 10.84 -1.45
N LEU A 181 25.64 11.82 -2.35
CA LEU A 181 26.67 12.86 -2.47
C LEU A 181 26.86 13.56 -1.11
N PRO A 182 28.10 13.79 -0.66
CA PRO A 182 28.35 14.65 0.50
C PRO A 182 27.60 15.99 0.36
N PRO A 183 27.08 16.59 1.45
CA PRO A 183 26.25 17.80 1.37
C PRO A 183 26.86 18.93 0.54
N GLU A 184 28.19 19.10 0.62
CA GLU A 184 28.93 20.11 -0.16
C GLU A 184 28.89 19.89 -1.68
N PHE A 185 28.75 18.64 -2.14
CA PHE A 185 28.63 18.29 -3.55
C PHE A 185 27.17 18.20 -4.00
N HIS A 186 26.24 17.89 -3.08
CA HIS A 186 24.82 17.96 -3.36
C HIS A 186 24.39 19.37 -3.76
N GLU A 187 24.82 20.40 -3.02
CA GLU A 187 24.56 21.80 -3.39
C GLU A 187 25.14 22.18 -4.75
N LYS A 188 26.31 21.64 -5.12
CA LYS A 188 26.94 21.91 -6.41
C LYS A 188 26.24 21.22 -7.57
N TRP A 189 25.75 20.00 -7.34
CA TRP A 189 24.90 19.30 -8.30
C TRP A 189 23.63 20.12 -8.56
N LEU A 190 22.91 20.53 -7.50
CA LEU A 190 21.74 21.41 -7.61
C LEU A 190 22.04 22.71 -8.36
N ALA A 191 23.18 23.35 -8.08
CA ALA A 191 23.60 24.58 -8.77
C ALA A 191 23.79 24.38 -10.29
N CYS A 192 24.20 23.18 -10.72
CA CYS A 192 24.37 22.89 -12.14
C CYS A 192 23.02 22.68 -12.85
N ILE A 193 22.14 21.87 -12.26
CA ILE A 193 20.93 21.33 -12.92
C ILE A 193 19.62 22.05 -12.57
N SER A 194 19.65 23.08 -11.72
CA SER A 194 18.44 23.85 -11.37
C SER A 194 17.92 24.66 -12.56
N ASP A 195 16.62 24.52 -12.83
CA ASP A 195 15.87 25.28 -13.85
C ASP A 195 15.61 26.73 -13.39
N ASP A 196 15.61 26.98 -12.07
CA ASP A 196 15.32 28.30 -11.54
C ASP A 196 16.53 29.23 -11.70
N GLN A 197 16.47 30.09 -12.72
CA GLN A 197 17.48 31.10 -12.99
C GLN A 197 17.68 32.08 -11.83
N ALA A 198 16.68 32.30 -10.97
CA ALA A 198 16.79 33.19 -9.82
C ALA A 198 17.57 32.54 -8.66
N GLU A 199 17.58 31.21 -8.56
CA GLU A 199 18.28 30.45 -7.52
C GLU A 199 19.58 29.79 -8.00
N ARG A 200 19.91 29.92 -9.29
CA ARG A 200 21.10 29.29 -9.89
C ARG A 200 22.38 29.88 -9.31
N LYS A 201 22.92 29.21 -8.29
CA LYS A 201 24.22 29.54 -7.70
C LYS A 201 25.33 29.36 -8.75
N PRO A 202 26.41 30.16 -8.72
CA PRO A 202 27.55 29.94 -9.59
C PRO A 202 28.15 28.55 -9.35
N PHE A 203 28.18 27.71 -10.39
CA PHE A 203 28.92 26.45 -10.37
C PHE A 203 30.38 26.74 -10.67
N ASP A 204 31.28 26.48 -9.72
CA ASP A 204 32.73 26.61 -9.93
C ASP A 204 33.33 25.26 -10.38
N PRO A 205 33.61 25.07 -11.68
CA PRO A 205 34.22 23.85 -12.20
C PRO A 205 35.71 23.75 -11.83
N SER A 206 36.33 24.80 -11.30
CA SER A 206 37.75 24.83 -10.94
C SER A 206 38.02 24.46 -9.47
N ASP A 207 36.99 24.10 -8.71
CA ASP A 207 37.15 23.69 -7.33
C ASP A 207 38.00 22.41 -7.22
N ALA A 208 39.16 22.54 -6.57
CA ALA A 208 40.11 21.45 -6.36
C ALA A 208 39.54 20.27 -5.56
N LYS A 209 38.61 20.52 -4.61
CA LYS A 209 37.93 19.47 -3.86
C LYS A 209 36.98 18.68 -4.75
N LEU A 210 36.27 19.36 -5.65
CA LEU A 210 35.40 18.71 -6.63
C LEU A 210 36.22 17.85 -7.58
N ALA A 211 37.32 18.38 -8.13
CA ALA A 211 38.22 17.62 -8.98
C ALA A 211 38.75 16.36 -8.26
N ALA A 212 39.26 16.50 -7.03
CA ALA A 212 39.76 15.37 -6.26
C ALA A 212 38.66 14.34 -5.91
N PHE A 213 37.42 14.78 -5.69
CA PHE A 213 36.29 13.88 -5.46
C PHE A 213 35.93 13.08 -6.71
N LEU A 214 35.85 13.73 -7.87
CA LEU A 214 35.56 13.07 -9.14
C LEU A 214 36.68 12.11 -9.53
N ASP A 215 37.95 12.51 -9.38
CA ASP A 215 39.12 11.67 -9.67
C ASP A 215 39.13 10.39 -8.83
N ARG A 216 38.73 10.47 -7.55
CA ARG A 216 38.63 9.29 -6.67
C ARG A 216 37.53 8.32 -7.09
N ASN A 217 36.47 8.80 -7.73
CA ASN A 217 35.37 7.97 -8.21
C ASN A 217 35.50 7.57 -9.69
N GLU A 218 36.58 7.93 -10.38
CA GLU A 218 36.75 7.65 -11.82
C GLU A 218 36.58 6.15 -12.15
N ALA A 219 37.12 5.27 -11.31
CA ALA A 219 36.99 3.83 -11.51
C ALA A 219 35.52 3.37 -11.47
N ALA A 220 34.73 3.91 -10.53
CA ALA A 220 33.30 3.63 -10.43
C ALA A 220 32.55 4.20 -11.65
N MET A 221 32.81 5.46 -12.03
CA MET A 221 32.19 6.07 -13.21
C MET A 221 32.52 5.33 -14.50
N ALA A 222 33.74 4.82 -14.66
CA ALA A 222 34.12 3.99 -15.79
C ALA A 222 33.31 2.68 -15.85
N LEU A 223 33.05 2.04 -14.71
CA LEU A 223 32.18 0.86 -14.62
C LEU A 223 30.71 1.23 -14.92
N LEU A 224 30.22 2.35 -14.41
CA LEU A 224 28.86 2.86 -14.70
C LEU A 224 28.65 3.09 -16.19
N ARG A 225 29.58 3.80 -16.85
CA ARG A 225 29.54 4.05 -18.30
C ARG A 225 29.54 2.75 -19.11
N ARG A 226 30.35 1.77 -18.71
CA ARG A 226 30.39 0.44 -19.34
C ARG A 226 29.08 -0.33 -19.13
N GLY A 227 28.55 -0.33 -17.91
CA GLY A 227 27.29 -0.98 -17.56
C GLY A 227 26.11 -0.38 -18.32
N ALA A 228 26.01 0.96 -18.36
CA ALA A 228 24.95 1.67 -19.07
C ALA A 228 24.97 1.50 -20.61
N ALA A 229 26.11 1.09 -21.17
CA ALA A 229 26.25 0.74 -22.58
C ALA A 229 25.86 -0.72 -22.88
N MET A 230 25.64 -1.57 -21.86
CA MET A 230 25.14 -2.93 -22.07
C MET A 230 23.67 -2.90 -22.50
N PRO A 231 23.19 -3.94 -23.21
CA PRO A 231 21.83 -3.94 -23.75
C PRO A 231 20.74 -4.21 -22.71
N ALA A 232 21.07 -4.87 -21.59
CA ALA A 232 20.10 -5.23 -20.56
C ALA A 232 20.71 -5.17 -19.16
N CYS A 233 19.85 -5.03 -18.15
CA CYS A 233 20.21 -5.16 -16.75
C CYS A 233 19.18 -6.05 -16.06
N PHE A 234 19.63 -6.94 -15.20
CA PHE A 234 18.76 -7.82 -14.44
C PHE A 234 19.36 -8.05 -13.05
N PHE A 235 18.66 -7.54 -12.03
CA PHE A 235 18.90 -7.86 -10.63
C PHE A 235 18.04 -9.08 -10.24
N ASP A 236 18.60 -9.97 -9.44
CA ASP A 236 17.94 -11.24 -9.12
C ASP A 236 17.03 -11.06 -7.91
N HIS A 237 15.72 -11.09 -8.16
CA HIS A 237 14.65 -10.84 -7.20
C HIS A 237 13.69 -12.04 -7.14
N ASP A 238 13.22 -12.40 -5.94
CA ASP A 238 12.24 -13.48 -5.77
C ASP A 238 10.81 -13.01 -6.08
N TYR A 239 10.50 -12.82 -7.38
CA TYR A 239 9.13 -12.53 -7.83
C TYR A 239 8.17 -13.72 -7.66
N GLY A 240 8.67 -14.92 -7.36
CA GLY A 240 7.83 -16.09 -7.07
C GLY A 240 7.13 -15.99 -5.71
N ARG A 241 7.63 -15.12 -4.83
CA ARG A 241 7.04 -14.78 -3.53
C ARG A 241 6.91 -13.26 -3.42
N PRO A 242 6.03 -12.64 -4.23
CA PRO A 242 5.91 -11.18 -4.27
C PRO A 242 5.56 -10.65 -2.87
N SER A 243 6.27 -9.61 -2.44
CA SER A 243 6.12 -9.01 -1.12
C SER A 243 6.56 -7.57 -1.18
N ILE A 244 5.80 -6.66 -0.56
CA ILE A 244 6.19 -5.25 -0.41
C ILE A 244 7.53 -5.06 0.31
N ASN A 245 8.03 -6.10 0.99
CA ASN A 245 9.32 -6.10 1.68
C ASN A 245 10.46 -6.63 0.82
N ILE A 246 10.27 -6.81 -0.48
CA ILE A 246 11.39 -7.14 -1.37
C ILE A 246 12.45 -6.05 -1.26
N ALA A 247 13.69 -6.44 -0.99
CA ALA A 247 14.78 -5.49 -0.88
C ALA A 247 15.22 -5.08 -2.29
N LEU A 248 15.23 -3.77 -2.55
CA LEU A 248 15.69 -3.16 -3.81
C LEU A 248 16.86 -2.20 -3.52
N PRO A 249 17.99 -2.71 -2.98
CA PRO A 249 19.10 -1.86 -2.54
C PRO A 249 19.71 -1.05 -3.70
N GLU A 250 19.62 -1.54 -4.93
CA GLU A 250 20.11 -0.89 -6.13
C GLU A 250 19.41 0.45 -6.43
N LEU A 251 18.16 0.67 -6.02
CA LEU A 251 17.44 1.92 -6.33
C LEU A 251 18.16 3.15 -5.79
N THR A 252 18.60 3.08 -4.53
CA THR A 252 19.36 4.17 -3.90
C THR A 252 20.70 4.36 -4.61
N HIS A 253 21.37 3.26 -4.95
CA HIS A 253 22.66 3.31 -5.65
C HIS A 253 22.56 3.87 -7.07
N VAL A 254 21.49 3.56 -7.81
CA VAL A 254 21.23 4.07 -9.15
C VAL A 254 21.04 5.59 -9.11
N GLN A 255 20.27 6.11 -8.15
CA GLN A 255 20.14 7.56 -7.98
C GLN A 255 21.48 8.23 -7.63
N ALA A 256 22.25 7.65 -6.72
CA ALA A 256 23.56 8.16 -6.34
C ALA A 256 24.54 8.18 -7.52
N ALA A 257 24.55 7.10 -8.31
CA ALA A 257 25.36 6.95 -9.51
C ALA A 257 24.98 8.00 -10.58
N ALA A 258 23.69 8.23 -10.79
CA ALA A 258 23.20 9.25 -11.71
C ALA A 258 23.63 10.66 -11.29
N ARG A 259 23.52 10.99 -9.99
CA ARG A 259 23.96 12.29 -9.44
C ARG A 259 25.47 12.49 -9.60
N LEU A 260 26.27 11.45 -9.37
CA LEU A 260 27.71 11.47 -9.56
C LEU A 260 28.09 11.72 -11.02
N LEU A 261 27.47 11.00 -11.96
CA LEU A 261 27.69 11.19 -13.40
C LEU A 261 27.24 12.58 -13.86
N ALA A 262 26.12 13.08 -13.36
CA ALA A 262 25.63 14.42 -13.70
C ALA A 262 26.62 15.51 -13.25
N LEU A 263 27.18 15.36 -12.06
CA LEU A 263 28.20 16.26 -11.53
C LEU A 263 29.49 16.24 -12.37
N ASP A 264 29.96 15.06 -12.79
CA ASP A 264 31.12 14.94 -13.68
C ASP A 264 30.85 15.52 -15.07
N ALA A 265 29.64 15.34 -15.60
CA ALA A 265 29.22 15.89 -16.88
C ALA A 265 29.23 17.42 -16.85
N CYS A 266 28.66 18.03 -15.81
CA CYS A 266 28.69 19.47 -15.58
C CYS A 266 30.12 20.02 -15.49
N ALA A 267 30.96 19.39 -14.66
CA ALA A 267 32.36 19.78 -14.50
C ALA A 267 33.15 19.64 -15.82
N SER A 268 32.88 18.58 -16.58
CA SER A 268 33.52 18.32 -17.87
C SER A 268 33.07 19.31 -18.93
N GLY A 269 31.76 19.59 -19.03
CA GLY A 269 31.19 20.56 -19.95
C GLY A 269 31.75 21.97 -19.72
N ALA A 270 31.78 22.42 -18.46
CA ALA A 270 32.34 23.72 -18.11
C ALA A 270 33.86 23.86 -18.38
N ARG A 271 34.59 22.73 -18.46
CA ARG A 271 36.01 22.67 -18.84
C ARG A 271 36.23 22.43 -20.34
N GLY A 272 35.17 22.49 -21.16
CA GLY A 272 35.24 22.23 -22.61
C GLY A 272 35.48 20.77 -22.99
N ARG A 273 35.29 19.82 -22.07
CA ARG A 273 35.43 18.37 -22.30
C ARG A 273 34.09 17.74 -22.70
N GLY A 274 33.53 18.22 -23.82
CA GLY A 274 32.20 17.83 -24.30
C GLY A 274 32.04 16.32 -24.53
N ASP A 275 33.08 15.63 -25.00
CA ASP A 275 33.04 14.17 -25.22
C ASP A 275 32.79 13.38 -23.92
N ARG A 276 33.45 13.79 -22.83
CA ARG A 276 33.30 13.16 -21.52
C ARG A 276 31.92 13.45 -20.94
N ALA A 277 31.47 14.69 -21.02
CA ALA A 277 30.13 15.08 -20.59
C ALA A 277 29.03 14.29 -21.33
N ALA A 278 29.17 14.13 -22.66
CA ALA A 278 28.24 13.32 -23.45
C ALA A 278 28.26 11.83 -23.05
N ALA A 279 29.43 11.28 -22.71
CA ALA A 279 29.54 9.90 -22.23
C ALA A 279 28.82 9.69 -20.88
N ASP A 280 28.90 10.67 -19.97
CA ASP A 280 28.17 10.64 -18.69
C ASP A 280 26.67 10.76 -18.89
N ILE A 281 26.22 11.66 -19.75
CA ILE A 281 24.79 11.81 -20.08
C ILE A 281 24.22 10.51 -20.67
N ARG A 282 24.94 9.87 -21.61
CA ARG A 282 24.54 8.54 -22.12
C ARG A 282 24.49 7.49 -21.02
N ALA A 283 25.41 7.55 -20.06
CA ALA A 283 25.42 6.62 -18.95
C ALA A 283 24.22 6.81 -18.02
N ILE A 284 23.82 8.05 -17.74
CA ILE A 284 22.61 8.37 -16.96
C ILE A 284 21.35 7.86 -17.68
N LEU A 285 21.21 8.14 -18.97
CA LEU A 285 20.06 7.68 -19.75
C LEU A 285 20.03 6.15 -19.91
N GLY A 286 21.19 5.51 -20.00
CA GLY A 286 21.30 4.05 -19.98
C GLY A 286 20.91 3.43 -18.63
N LEU A 287 21.27 4.06 -17.51
CA LEU A 287 20.79 3.67 -16.17
C LEU A 287 19.26 3.76 -16.10
N ALA A 288 18.67 4.87 -16.55
CA ALA A 288 17.21 5.03 -16.57
C ALA A 288 16.52 3.93 -17.41
N ARG A 289 17.05 3.64 -18.60
CA ARG A 289 16.53 2.57 -19.47
C ARG A 289 16.59 1.19 -18.79
N HIS A 290 17.69 0.89 -18.10
CA HIS A 290 17.82 -0.37 -17.36
C HIS A 290 16.85 -0.46 -16.20
N GLU A 291 16.67 0.62 -15.44
CA GLU A 291 15.73 0.66 -14.32
C GLU A 291 14.26 0.57 -14.79
N GLN A 292 13.95 1.10 -15.97
CA GLN A 292 12.63 0.98 -16.59
C GLN A 292 12.24 -0.48 -16.88
N GLU A 293 13.21 -1.39 -17.01
CA GLU A 293 12.93 -2.80 -17.22
C GLU A 293 12.48 -3.54 -15.95
N GLU A 294 12.75 -2.98 -14.77
CA GLU A 294 12.25 -3.50 -13.51
C GLU A 294 10.73 -3.27 -13.43
N PRO A 295 9.93 -4.33 -13.21
CA PRO A 295 8.48 -4.27 -13.30
C PRO A 295 7.87 -3.72 -12.00
N LEU A 296 8.47 -2.74 -11.34
CA LEU A 296 7.93 -2.18 -10.10
C LEU A 296 7.62 -0.70 -10.29
N VAL A 297 6.52 -0.23 -9.70
CA VAL A 297 6.13 1.19 -9.84
C VAL A 297 7.21 2.10 -9.24
N ILE A 298 7.79 1.71 -8.11
CA ILE A 298 8.89 2.47 -7.49
C ILE A 298 10.14 2.51 -8.39
N SER A 299 10.51 1.40 -9.03
CA SER A 299 11.59 1.36 -10.02
C SER A 299 11.31 2.29 -11.20
N LEU A 300 10.09 2.26 -11.73
CA LEU A 300 9.69 3.15 -12.82
C LEU A 300 9.79 4.63 -12.44
N LEU A 301 9.40 5.00 -11.20
CA LEU A 301 9.55 6.37 -10.70
C LEU A 301 11.03 6.78 -10.58
N VAL A 302 11.90 5.86 -10.13
CA VAL A 302 13.34 6.09 -10.12
C VAL A 302 13.89 6.25 -11.53
N ALA A 303 13.47 5.41 -12.48
CA ALA A 303 13.84 5.51 -13.88
C ALA A 303 13.46 6.88 -14.49
N VAL A 304 12.25 7.36 -14.22
CA VAL A 304 11.79 8.71 -14.64
C VAL A 304 12.64 9.81 -14.01
N SER A 305 12.95 9.71 -12.71
CA SER A 305 13.80 10.70 -12.03
C SER A 305 15.22 10.73 -12.58
N VAL A 306 15.81 9.57 -12.87
CA VAL A 306 17.16 9.45 -13.46
C VAL A 306 17.16 9.96 -14.90
N HIS A 307 16.11 9.70 -15.67
CA HIS A 307 15.95 10.22 -17.03
C HIS A 307 15.86 11.74 -17.06
N ASP A 308 14.98 12.33 -16.24
CA ASP A 308 14.86 13.79 -16.09
C ASP A 308 16.19 14.43 -15.70
N MET A 309 16.94 13.79 -14.78
CA MET A 309 18.29 14.24 -14.41
C MET A 309 19.25 14.23 -15.61
N GLY A 310 19.20 13.21 -16.45
CA GLY A 310 19.99 13.12 -17.68
C GLY A 310 19.67 14.26 -18.66
N VAL A 311 18.38 14.55 -18.86
CA VAL A 311 17.90 15.63 -19.74
C VAL A 311 18.36 17.00 -19.22
N ARG A 312 18.13 17.31 -17.94
CA ARG A 312 18.57 18.59 -17.34
C ARG A 312 20.08 18.77 -17.38
N THR A 313 20.82 17.68 -17.16
CA THR A 313 22.29 17.69 -17.29
C THR A 313 22.71 18.00 -18.73
N LEU A 314 22.04 17.42 -19.72
CA LEU A 314 22.29 17.72 -21.13
C LEU A 314 22.04 19.20 -21.45
N GLU A 315 20.93 19.77 -20.98
CA GLU A 315 20.61 21.20 -21.16
C GLU A 315 21.66 22.12 -20.52
N ALA A 316 22.12 21.78 -19.30
CA ALA A 316 23.18 22.51 -18.62
C ALA A 316 24.51 22.44 -19.39
N VAL A 317 24.89 21.25 -19.88
CA VAL A 317 26.12 21.06 -20.67
C VAL A 317 26.04 21.79 -22.01
N LEU A 318 24.91 21.72 -22.72
CA LEU A 318 24.68 22.44 -23.98
C LEU A 318 24.78 23.95 -23.81
N SER A 319 24.30 24.48 -22.68
CA SER A 319 24.37 25.90 -22.34
C SER A 319 25.80 26.37 -22.05
N ALA A 320 26.64 25.51 -21.46
CA ALA A 320 28.01 25.84 -21.07
C ALA A 320 29.03 25.62 -22.20
N SER A 321 28.99 24.45 -22.83
CA SER A 321 29.88 24.06 -23.92
C SER A 321 29.27 22.91 -24.73
N PRO A 322 28.72 23.19 -25.93
CA PRO A 322 28.11 22.17 -26.76
C PRO A 322 29.08 21.02 -27.09
N PRO A 323 28.71 19.75 -26.83
CA PRO A 323 29.50 18.60 -27.27
C PRO A 323 29.60 18.53 -28.81
N PRO A 324 30.60 17.80 -29.36
CA PRO A 324 30.70 17.61 -30.80
C PRO A 324 29.43 16.98 -31.39
N PRO A 325 29.01 17.35 -32.62
CA PRO A 325 27.77 16.86 -33.22
C PRO A 325 27.65 15.33 -33.26
N ALA A 326 28.77 14.63 -33.49
CA ALA A 326 28.81 13.16 -33.48
C ALA A 326 28.48 12.55 -32.11
N GLN A 327 28.86 13.22 -31.02
CA GLN A 327 28.53 12.77 -29.67
C GLN A 327 27.07 13.07 -29.31
N LEU A 328 26.56 14.23 -29.73
CA LEU A 328 25.15 14.59 -29.55
C LEU A 328 24.22 13.62 -30.30
N ALA A 329 24.57 13.24 -31.54
CA ALA A 329 23.81 12.27 -32.32
C ALA A 329 23.78 10.87 -31.69
N ALA A 330 24.71 10.54 -30.80
CA ALA A 330 24.77 9.27 -30.08
C ALA A 330 23.99 9.30 -28.75
N ILE A 331 23.44 10.44 -28.33
CA ILE A 331 22.60 10.53 -27.14
C ILE A 331 21.19 10.11 -27.54
N ASP A 332 20.77 8.95 -27.03
CA ASP A 332 19.41 8.47 -27.14
C ASP A 332 18.60 8.99 -25.94
N LEU A 333 17.70 9.94 -26.19
CA LEU A 333 16.78 10.48 -25.18
C LEU A 333 15.62 9.52 -24.89
N GLY A 334 15.55 8.37 -25.58
CA GLY A 334 14.44 7.44 -25.54
C GLY A 334 13.35 7.82 -26.53
N GLU A 335 12.58 6.82 -26.95
CA GLU A 335 11.39 7.03 -27.77
C GLU A 335 10.27 7.66 -26.96
N ASP A 336 9.47 8.51 -27.62
CA ASP A 336 8.22 9.02 -27.05
C ASP A 336 7.35 7.86 -26.54
N GLY A 337 6.93 7.96 -25.26
CA GLY A 337 6.06 6.97 -24.63
C GLY A 337 6.76 5.69 -24.13
N SER A 338 8.10 5.65 -24.06
CA SER A 338 8.83 4.51 -23.48
C SER A 338 8.30 4.11 -22.08
N PHE A 339 8.19 5.08 -21.16
CA PHE A 339 7.65 4.86 -19.81
C PHE A 339 6.18 4.44 -19.82
N GLN A 340 5.38 4.96 -20.76
CA GLN A 340 3.98 4.56 -20.90
C GLN A 340 3.85 3.08 -21.27
N ARG A 341 4.77 2.55 -22.08
CA ARG A 341 4.81 1.11 -22.40
C ARG A 341 5.22 0.23 -21.23
N ALA A 342 5.98 0.77 -20.27
CA ALA A 342 6.40 0.04 -19.07
C ALA A 342 5.32 0.04 -17.96
N LEU A 343 4.45 1.06 -17.93
CA LEU A 343 3.40 1.23 -16.90
C LEU A 343 2.51 0.00 -16.71
N PRO A 344 1.92 -0.64 -17.76
CA PRO A 344 1.03 -1.78 -17.56
C PRO A 344 1.72 -2.95 -16.87
N ARG A 345 2.99 -3.24 -17.20
CA ARG A 345 3.78 -4.30 -16.56
C ARG A 345 4.06 -3.96 -15.10
N ALA A 346 4.42 -2.72 -14.81
CA ALA A 346 4.67 -2.26 -13.44
C ALA A 346 3.40 -2.34 -12.58
N PHE A 347 2.24 -1.93 -13.11
CA PHE A 347 0.96 -2.04 -12.40
C PHE A 347 0.52 -3.48 -12.21
N LEU A 348 0.77 -4.39 -13.16
CA LEU A 348 0.46 -5.80 -13.00
C LEU A 348 1.28 -6.43 -11.86
N MET A 349 2.56 -6.09 -11.75
CA MET A 349 3.40 -6.55 -10.65
C MET A 349 2.99 -5.92 -9.31
N GLU A 350 2.68 -4.62 -9.29
CA GLU A 350 2.20 -3.93 -8.10
C GLU A 350 0.92 -4.57 -7.57
N GLU A 351 0.00 -4.93 -8.48
CA GLU A 351 -1.22 -5.65 -8.13
C GLU A 351 -0.88 -6.99 -7.46
N ALA A 352 0.01 -7.78 -8.06
CA ALA A 352 0.47 -9.03 -7.49
C ALA A 352 1.08 -8.85 -6.08
N PHE A 353 1.90 -7.83 -5.89
CA PHE A 353 2.55 -7.51 -4.62
C PHE A 353 1.54 -7.17 -3.53
N VAL A 354 0.57 -6.32 -3.84
CA VAL A 354 -0.48 -5.96 -2.87
C VAL A 354 -1.38 -7.15 -2.57
N LEU A 355 -1.77 -7.95 -3.55
CA LEU A 355 -2.59 -9.15 -3.31
C LEU A 355 -1.89 -10.17 -2.42
N ALA A 356 -0.60 -10.42 -2.65
CA ALA A 356 0.20 -11.29 -1.79
C ALA A 356 0.37 -10.71 -0.38
N THR A 357 0.57 -9.40 -0.26
CA THR A 357 0.69 -8.71 1.02
C THR A 357 -0.61 -8.79 1.83
N VAL A 358 -1.76 -8.57 1.19
CA VAL A 358 -3.08 -8.76 1.81
C VAL A 358 -3.24 -10.21 2.29
N ALA A 359 -2.83 -11.19 1.49
CA ALA A 359 -2.87 -12.59 1.89
C ALA A 359 -1.96 -12.89 3.09
N ASP A 360 -0.77 -12.30 3.14
CA ASP A 360 0.21 -12.53 4.19
C ASP A 360 -0.21 -11.88 5.51
N ILE A 361 -0.69 -10.64 5.48
CA ILE A 361 -1.32 -9.95 6.62
C ILE A 361 -2.48 -10.79 7.15
N ALA A 362 -3.32 -11.29 6.25
CA ALA A 362 -4.49 -12.05 6.61
C ALA A 362 -4.17 -13.47 7.10
N LEU A 363 -2.99 -14.05 6.86
CA LEU A 363 -2.63 -15.41 7.28
C LEU A 363 -1.74 -15.49 8.52
N THR A 364 -0.79 -14.56 8.65
CA THR A 364 0.25 -14.65 9.68
C THR A 364 -0.23 -14.20 11.06
N ASP A 365 -1.41 -13.56 11.14
CA ASP A 365 -1.89 -12.82 12.31
C ASP A 365 -0.83 -11.82 12.85
N ASP A 366 0.20 -11.54 12.04
CA ASP A 366 1.39 -10.78 12.37
C ASP A 366 1.47 -9.58 11.43
N LEU A 367 1.09 -8.43 11.98
CA LEU A 367 1.28 -7.16 11.29
C LEU A 367 2.76 -6.77 11.19
N ALA A 368 3.75 -7.58 11.61
CA ALA A 368 5.17 -7.26 11.50
C ALA A 368 5.59 -6.80 10.10
N ALA A 369 5.02 -7.38 9.05
CA ALA A 369 5.26 -6.96 7.66
C ALA A 369 4.82 -5.51 7.38
N VAL A 370 3.87 -4.97 8.16
CA VAL A 370 3.33 -3.59 8.09
C VAL A 370 3.78 -2.74 9.28
N ARG A 371 4.34 -3.33 10.34
CA ARG A 371 4.83 -2.62 11.55
C ARG A 371 5.95 -1.62 11.22
N HIS A 372 6.68 -1.80 10.13
CA HIS A 372 7.63 -0.79 9.66
C HIS A 372 6.96 0.48 9.11
N LEU A 373 5.68 0.42 8.76
CA LEU A 373 4.85 1.55 8.29
C LEU A 373 4.05 2.21 9.43
N GLU A 374 3.79 1.51 10.54
CA GLU A 374 3.06 2.05 11.70
C GLU A 374 3.95 2.11 12.96
N ALA A 375 4.23 3.33 13.44
CA ALA A 375 5.04 3.59 14.64
C ALA A 375 4.33 3.26 15.98
N GLY A 376 3.60 2.15 16.09
CA GLY A 376 2.80 1.83 17.28
C GLY A 376 2.69 0.34 17.63
N ASP A 377 2.76 0.03 18.93
CA ASP A 377 2.61 -1.32 19.45
C ASP A 377 1.11 -1.70 19.57
N SER A 378 0.53 -2.16 18.47
CA SER A 378 -0.92 -2.39 18.31
C SER A 378 -1.37 -3.86 18.52
N GLY A 379 -0.59 -4.68 19.24
CA GLY A 379 -0.74 -6.15 19.23
C GLY A 379 -2.11 -6.70 19.65
N CYS A 380 -2.74 -6.14 20.70
CA CYS A 380 -4.03 -6.66 21.19
C CYS A 380 -5.23 -6.21 20.32
N VAL A 381 -5.13 -5.03 19.71
CA VAL A 381 -6.15 -4.50 18.79
C VAL A 381 -6.11 -5.30 17.50
N ALA A 382 -4.92 -5.56 16.95
CA ALA A 382 -4.74 -6.37 15.76
C ALA A 382 -5.38 -7.77 15.88
N ALA A 383 -5.18 -8.47 17.00
CA ALA A 383 -5.70 -9.82 17.19
C ALA A 383 -7.25 -9.93 17.16
N VAL A 384 -7.96 -8.91 17.62
CA VAL A 384 -9.43 -8.88 17.63
C VAL A 384 -9.99 -8.35 16.31
N PHE A 385 -9.34 -7.35 15.74
CA PHE A 385 -9.82 -6.69 14.52
C PHE A 385 -9.52 -7.50 13.25
N LEU A 386 -8.42 -8.25 13.20
CA LEU A 386 -8.01 -8.94 11.99
C LEU A 386 -9.00 -10.01 11.50
N PRO A 387 -9.58 -10.88 12.36
CA PRO A 387 -10.65 -11.80 11.92
C PRO A 387 -11.91 -11.06 11.45
N LEU A 388 -12.27 -9.94 12.08
CA LEU A 388 -13.40 -9.12 11.65
C LEU A 388 -13.14 -8.49 10.28
N TRP A 389 -11.94 -7.93 10.08
CA TRP A 389 -11.50 -7.40 8.79
C TRP A 389 -11.52 -8.47 7.69
N ARG A 390 -10.94 -9.64 7.98
CA ARG A 390 -10.88 -10.79 7.06
C ARG A 390 -12.27 -11.23 6.60
N VAL A 391 -13.22 -11.32 7.53
CA VAL A 391 -14.60 -11.77 7.23
C VAL A 391 -15.38 -10.68 6.50
N PHE A 392 -15.36 -9.44 6.97
CA PHE A 392 -16.30 -8.41 6.52
C PHE A 392 -15.78 -7.44 5.45
N PHE A 393 -14.47 -7.22 5.35
CA PHE A 393 -13.91 -6.12 4.57
C PHE A 393 -12.94 -6.58 3.48
N MET A 394 -12.08 -7.56 3.79
CA MET A 394 -10.97 -7.98 2.93
C MET A 394 -11.38 -8.33 1.49
N GLN A 395 -12.53 -8.99 1.29
CA GLN A 395 -13.00 -9.35 -0.06
C GLN A 395 -13.38 -8.11 -0.89
N ASP A 396 -14.09 -7.17 -0.27
CA ASP A 396 -14.52 -5.94 -0.93
C ASP A 396 -13.32 -5.03 -1.20
N GLU A 397 -12.35 -4.96 -0.29
CA GLU A 397 -11.10 -4.22 -0.48
C GLU A 397 -10.25 -4.81 -1.61
N VAL A 398 -10.09 -6.14 -1.67
CA VAL A 398 -9.38 -6.80 -2.78
C VAL A 398 -10.09 -6.54 -4.10
N ALA A 399 -11.42 -6.62 -4.14
CA ALA A 399 -12.18 -6.35 -5.36
C ALA A 399 -12.06 -4.89 -5.81
N ALA A 400 -12.18 -3.94 -4.89
CA ALA A 400 -12.03 -2.51 -5.16
C ALA A 400 -10.61 -2.17 -5.63
N TYR A 401 -9.59 -2.77 -5.00
CA TYR A 401 -8.20 -2.59 -5.41
C TYR A 401 -7.95 -3.12 -6.82
N ARG A 402 -8.39 -4.35 -7.14
CA ARG A 402 -8.31 -4.91 -8.50
C ARG A 402 -8.99 -4.04 -9.54
N GLN A 403 -10.18 -3.53 -9.20
CA GLN A 403 -10.89 -2.62 -10.10
C GLN A 403 -10.05 -1.36 -10.38
N GLY A 404 -9.50 -0.73 -9.33
CA GLY A 404 -8.61 0.42 -9.49
C GLY A 404 -7.38 0.11 -10.35
N MET A 405 -6.72 -1.02 -10.11
CA MET A 405 -5.55 -1.44 -10.90
C MET A 405 -5.89 -1.68 -12.37
N HIS A 406 -7.01 -2.33 -12.66
CA HIS A 406 -7.48 -2.52 -14.03
C HIS A 406 -7.87 -1.21 -14.72
N GLU A 407 -8.36 -0.21 -13.99
CA GLU A 407 -8.60 1.12 -14.52
C GLU A 407 -7.28 1.80 -14.89
N TYR A 408 -6.26 1.73 -14.02
CA TYR A 408 -4.92 2.27 -14.31
C TYR A 408 -4.22 1.56 -15.48
N GLN A 409 -4.38 0.25 -15.63
CA GLN A 409 -3.79 -0.52 -16.73
C GLN A 409 -4.42 -0.20 -18.11
N ARG A 410 -5.59 0.47 -18.15
CA ARG A 410 -6.29 0.87 -19.39
C ARG A 410 -6.00 2.30 -19.84
N LEU A 411 -5.44 3.13 -18.96
CA LEU A 411 -4.98 4.48 -19.28
C LEU A 411 -3.66 4.39 -20.05
#